data_AF-A0A3D1DQJ9-F1
#
_entry.id   AF-A0A3D1DQJ9-F1
#
_cell.length_a   1.000
_cell.length_b   1.000
_cell.length_c   1.000
_cell.angle_alpha   90.00
_cell.angle_beta   90.00
_cell.angle_gamma   90.00
#
_symmetry.space_group_name_H-M   'P 1'
#
loop_
_entity.id
_entity.type
_entity.pdbx_description
1 polymer ?
#
loop_
_entity_poly.entity_id
_entity_poly.type
_entity_poly.pdbx_seq_one_letter_code
_entity_poly.pdbx_strand_id
1 'polypeptide(L)'
;MSELPLRFKFRWVDENGNETGFFSKKKGSFDGQELVLDDIELQAGNIISMEVYEERLAVAFLAGDMADTAVFRIYKFPAADLKRAVDVARSATWAEMTHEKMIEEGRGGSFRTEICRECTATLDVSDMPETPQVYCH
;
A
#
# COMPACT_ATOMS: atom_id res chain seq x y z
N MET A 1 6.09 -0.59 15.57
CA MET A 1 5.58 0.16 14.41
C MET A 1 5.77 1.63 14.69
N SER A 2 6.22 2.40 13.70
CA SER A 2 6.32 3.86 13.82
C SER A 2 4.92 4.46 13.98
N GLU A 3 4.78 5.48 14.83
CA GLU A 3 3.50 6.18 15.02
C GLU A 3 3.13 6.94 13.74
N LEU A 4 1.85 6.86 13.35
CA LEU A 4 1.30 7.64 12.25
C LEU A 4 1.10 9.11 12.69
N PRO A 5 1.28 10.09 11.78
CA PRO A 5 1.64 9.92 10.38
C PRO A 5 3.14 9.68 10.17
N LEU A 6 3.48 8.76 9.28
CA LEU A 6 4.86 8.59 8.80
C LEU A 6 5.25 9.83 8.00
N ARG A 7 6.42 10.39 8.27
CA ARG A 7 6.97 11.55 7.56
C ARG A 7 8.34 11.21 7.03
N PHE A 8 8.53 11.38 5.73
CA PHE A 8 9.77 11.02 5.07
C PHE A 8 10.18 12.03 4.01
N LYS A 9 11.42 11.90 3.57
CA LYS A 9 11.97 12.65 2.46
C LYS A 9 12.17 11.71 1.29
N PHE A 10 11.91 12.16 0.07
CA PHE A 10 12.07 11.31 -1.10
C PHE A 10 12.59 12.06 -2.32
N ARG A 11 12.96 11.30 -3.35
CA ARG A 11 13.20 11.77 -4.72
C ARG A 11 12.53 10.82 -5.70
N TRP A 12 11.99 11.38 -6.77
CA TRP A 12 11.49 10.58 -7.89
C TRP A 12 12.64 9.87 -8.58
N VAL A 13 12.34 8.74 -9.21
CA VAL A 13 13.27 7.95 -10.01
C VAL A 13 12.75 7.93 -11.44
N ASP A 14 13.62 8.21 -12.41
CA ASP A 14 13.28 8.19 -13.84
C ASP A 14 13.28 6.76 -14.42
N GLU A 15 12.90 6.64 -15.68
CA GLU A 15 12.86 5.38 -16.44
C GLU A 15 14.24 4.68 -16.53
N ASN A 16 15.33 5.42 -16.38
CA ASN A 16 16.69 4.89 -16.37
C ASN A 16 17.14 4.46 -14.97
N GLY A 17 16.29 4.60 -13.95
CA GLY A 17 16.61 4.30 -12.56
C GLY A 17 17.45 5.37 -11.85
N ASN A 18 17.54 6.58 -12.39
CA ASN A 18 18.25 7.69 -11.78
C ASN A 18 17.33 8.57 -10.95
N GLU A 19 17.83 9.10 -9.83
CA GLU A 19 17.08 10.06 -9.03
C GLU A 19 16.94 11.38 -9.79
N THR A 20 15.73 11.93 -9.84
CA THR A 20 15.45 13.23 -10.47
C THR A 20 15.42 14.36 -9.42
N GLY A 21 15.64 15.60 -9.89
CA GLY A 21 15.62 16.82 -9.07
C GLY A 21 17.00 17.24 -8.56
N PHE A 22 17.47 18.40 -9.04
CA PHE A 22 18.87 18.81 -8.91
C PHE A 22 19.31 19.24 -7.50
N PHE A 23 18.42 19.58 -6.55
CA PHE A 23 18.88 20.19 -5.28
C PHE A 23 18.14 19.83 -3.97
N SER A 24 16.88 19.38 -3.96
CA SER A 24 16.18 19.11 -2.69
C SER A 24 15.35 17.83 -2.69
N LYS A 25 15.36 17.13 -1.55
CA LYS A 25 14.48 16.00 -1.30
C LYS A 25 13.06 16.52 -1.03
N LYS A 26 12.09 16.03 -1.80
CA LYS A 26 10.65 16.28 -1.62
C LYS A 26 10.17 15.71 -0.29
N LYS A 27 9.04 16.20 0.21
CA LYS A 27 8.42 15.71 1.46
C LYS A 27 7.32 14.73 1.08
N GLY A 28 7.29 13.57 1.73
CA GLY A 28 6.18 12.65 1.66
C GLY A 28 5.64 12.34 3.05
N SER A 29 4.38 11.93 3.10
CA SER A 29 3.73 11.49 4.33
C SER A 29 2.74 10.38 4.06
N PHE A 30 2.52 9.56 5.09
CA PHE A 30 1.48 8.55 5.09
C PHE A 30 0.77 8.53 6.44
N ASP A 31 -0.54 8.71 6.47
CA ASP A 31 -1.32 8.81 7.72
C ASP A 31 -2.15 7.55 8.04
N GLY A 32 -2.06 6.52 7.20
CA GLY A 32 -2.87 5.30 7.31
C GLY A 32 -4.04 5.26 6.34
N GLN A 33 -4.39 6.38 5.71
CA GLN A 33 -5.44 6.47 4.69
C GLN A 33 -4.91 7.03 3.38
N GLU A 34 -4.02 8.02 3.43
CA GLU A 34 -3.50 8.71 2.26
C GLU A 34 -1.97 8.74 2.27
N LEU A 35 -1.38 8.37 1.13
CA LEU A 35 0.03 8.53 0.82
C LEU A 35 0.22 9.78 -0.05
N VAL A 36 0.87 10.78 0.53
CA VAL A 36 1.19 12.04 -0.14
C VAL A 36 2.64 12.01 -0.61
N LEU A 37 2.85 12.21 -1.91
CA LEU A 37 4.14 12.29 -2.58
C LEU A 37 4.22 13.59 -3.39
N ASP A 38 4.63 14.67 -2.73
CA ASP A 38 4.69 16.01 -3.33
C ASP A 38 3.32 16.54 -3.77
N ASP A 39 3.01 16.49 -5.06
CA ASP A 39 1.73 16.88 -5.67
C ASP A 39 0.80 15.70 -5.96
N ILE A 40 1.25 14.47 -5.66
CA ILE A 40 0.47 13.25 -5.85
C ILE A 40 -0.12 12.81 -4.50
N GLU A 41 -1.43 12.67 -4.45
CA GLU A 41 -2.19 12.15 -3.30
C GLU A 41 -2.79 10.79 -3.68
N LEU A 42 -2.39 9.73 -2.97
CA LEU A 42 -2.83 8.36 -3.23
C LEU A 42 -3.61 7.83 -2.03
N GLN A 43 -4.91 7.59 -2.21
CA GLN A 43 -5.71 6.86 -1.23
C GLN A 43 -5.23 5.42 -1.14
N ALA A 44 -5.11 4.87 0.08
CA ALA A 44 -4.63 3.52 0.32
C ALA A 44 -5.42 2.47 -0.46
N GLY A 45 -6.75 2.64 -0.58
CA GLY A 45 -7.62 1.79 -1.38
C GLY A 45 -7.30 1.77 -2.88
N ASN A 46 -6.70 2.84 -3.41
CA ASN A 46 -6.31 2.94 -4.81
C ASN A 46 -4.92 2.36 -5.09
N ILE A 47 -4.15 1.98 -4.06
CA ILE A 47 -2.82 1.39 -4.22
C ILE A 47 -2.95 -0.11 -4.50
N ILE A 48 -2.60 -0.50 -5.72
CA ILE A 48 -2.67 -1.89 -6.22
C ILE A 48 -1.52 -2.72 -5.66
N SER A 49 -0.31 -2.17 -5.66
CA SER A 49 0.87 -2.82 -5.09
C SER A 49 1.96 -1.80 -4.79
N MET A 50 2.86 -2.20 -3.89
CA MET A 50 4.04 -1.43 -3.55
C MET A 50 5.20 -2.39 -3.34
N GLU A 51 6.26 -2.23 -4.10
CA GLU A 51 7.44 -3.09 -4.03
C GLU A 51 8.67 -2.31 -3.59
N VAL A 52 9.51 -2.95 -2.77
CA VAL A 52 10.73 -2.36 -2.23
C VAL A 52 11.94 -3.05 -2.83
N TYR A 53 12.88 -2.26 -3.31
CA TYR A 53 14.22 -2.70 -3.66
C TYR A 53 15.24 -1.71 -3.08
N GLU A 54 16.03 -2.18 -2.11
CA GLU A 54 16.86 -1.31 -1.25
C GLU A 54 16.01 -0.20 -0.58
N GLU A 55 16.27 1.07 -0.91
CA GLU A 55 15.51 2.22 -0.40
C GLU A 55 14.60 2.83 -1.48
N ARG A 56 14.36 2.09 -2.56
CA ARG A 56 13.47 2.47 -3.66
C ARG A 56 12.14 1.76 -3.51
N LEU A 57 11.08 2.49 -3.79
CA LEU A 57 9.71 2.03 -3.78
C LEU A 57 9.13 2.21 -5.18
N ALA A 58 8.58 1.15 -5.74
CA ALA A 58 7.73 1.20 -6.91
C ALA A 58 6.28 1.01 -6.44
N VAL A 59 5.40 1.95 -6.79
CA VAL A 59 3.98 1.89 -6.45
C VAL A 59 3.16 1.79 -7.73
N ALA A 60 2.22 0.86 -7.77
CA ALA A 60 1.17 0.80 -8.77
C ALA A 60 -0.15 1.22 -8.15
N PHE A 61 -0.90 2.09 -8.81
CA PHE A 61 -2.13 2.66 -8.27
C PHE A 61 -3.14 2.97 -9.36
N LEU A 62 -4.40 3.17 -8.96
CA LEU A 62 -5.48 3.65 -9.83
C LEU A 62 -5.57 5.18 -9.78
N ALA A 63 -5.53 5.81 -10.96
CA ALA A 63 -5.78 7.23 -11.18
C ALA A 63 -7.05 7.37 -12.04
N GLY A 64 -8.20 7.51 -11.38
CA GLY A 64 -9.49 7.32 -12.05
C GLY A 64 -9.65 5.86 -12.50
N ASP A 65 -9.95 5.65 -13.78
CA ASP A 65 -10.15 4.30 -14.35
C ASP A 65 -8.87 3.71 -14.97
N MET A 66 -7.72 4.39 -14.84
CA MET A 66 -6.44 3.93 -15.41
C MET A 66 -5.46 3.52 -14.32
N ALA A 67 -4.74 2.43 -14.56
CA ALA A 67 -3.60 2.05 -13.73
C ALA A 67 -2.36 2.86 -14.14
N ASP A 68 -1.63 3.36 -13.15
CA ASP A 68 -0.39 4.08 -13.32
C ASP A 68 0.67 3.57 -12.32
N THR A 69 1.92 3.97 -12.52
CA THR A 69 3.06 3.58 -11.68
C THR A 69 3.95 4.76 -11.38
N ALA A 70 4.51 4.78 -10.18
CA ALA A 70 5.55 5.75 -9.81
C ALA A 70 6.68 5.07 -9.05
N VAL A 71 7.90 5.56 -9.25
CA VAL A 71 9.09 5.06 -8.55
C VAL A 71 9.77 6.19 -7.82
N PHE A 72 10.05 5.98 -6.54
CA PHE A 72 10.72 6.97 -5.71
C PHE A 72 11.69 6.32 -4.73
N ARG A 73 12.77 7.03 -4.41
CA ARG A 73 13.69 6.66 -3.34
C ARG A 73 13.37 7.45 -2.09
N ILE A 74 13.26 6.78 -0.95
CA ILE A 74 13.07 7.47 0.33
C ILE A 74 14.37 7.62 1.12
N TYR A 75 14.36 8.55 2.08
CA TYR A 75 15.49 8.86 2.94
C TYR A 75 15.02 9.13 4.35
N LYS A 76 15.91 8.81 5.30
CA LYS A 76 15.72 9.03 6.74
C LYS A 76 14.52 8.26 7.33
N PHE A 77 13.96 7.32 6.57
CA PHE A 77 12.90 6.43 6.96
C PHE A 77 13.10 5.11 6.18
N PRO A 78 12.96 3.93 6.79
CA PRO A 78 13.16 2.66 6.10
C PRO A 78 12.08 2.37 5.06
N ALA A 79 12.45 2.02 3.82
CA ALA A 79 11.47 1.74 2.76
C ALA A 79 10.54 0.58 3.07
N ALA A 80 11.07 -0.47 3.71
CA ALA A 80 10.30 -1.62 4.14
C ALA A 80 9.19 -1.26 5.15
N ASP A 81 9.43 -0.28 6.03
CA ASP A 81 8.43 0.16 7.01
C ASP A 81 7.30 0.95 6.35
N LEU A 82 7.61 1.77 5.33
CA LEU A 82 6.59 2.48 4.57
C LEU A 82 5.74 1.49 3.77
N LYS A 83 6.38 0.55 3.06
CA LYS A 83 5.68 -0.53 2.35
C LYS A 83 4.75 -1.30 3.29
N ARG A 84 5.26 -1.73 4.46
CA ARG A 84 4.44 -2.46 5.43
C ARG A 84 3.23 -1.64 5.89
N ALA A 85 3.42 -0.36 6.22
CA ALA A 85 2.32 0.48 6.67
C ALA A 85 1.24 0.66 5.59
N VAL A 86 1.65 0.87 4.33
CA VAL A 86 0.74 0.97 3.19
C VAL A 86 0.04 -0.37 2.91
N ASP A 87 0.77 -1.49 2.97
CA ASP A 87 0.21 -2.84 2.78
C ASP A 87 -0.86 -3.17 3.80
N VAL A 88 -0.64 -2.85 5.07
CA VAL A 88 -1.64 -3.05 6.13
C VAL A 88 -2.89 -2.22 5.84
N ALA A 89 -2.71 -0.93 5.57
CA ALA A 89 -3.84 -0.03 5.30
C ALA A 89 -4.65 -0.46 4.07
N ARG A 90 -3.98 -0.69 2.92
CA ARG A 90 -4.68 -1.08 1.68
C ARG A 90 -5.40 -2.41 1.82
N SER A 91 -4.81 -3.36 2.54
CA SER A 91 -5.41 -4.69 2.75
C SER A 91 -6.73 -4.61 3.54
N ALA A 92 -6.81 -3.72 4.53
CA ALA A 92 -8.05 -3.47 5.27
C ALA A 92 -9.11 -2.84 4.36
N THR A 93 -8.75 -1.80 3.61
CA THR A 93 -9.67 -1.15 2.67
C THR A 93 -10.17 -2.11 1.59
N TRP A 94 -9.30 -2.95 1.04
CA TRP A 94 -9.69 -3.93 0.02
C TRP A 94 -10.63 -5.00 0.58
N ALA A 95 -10.38 -5.47 1.81
CA ALA A 95 -11.28 -6.41 2.46
C ALA A 95 -12.68 -5.80 2.67
N GLU A 96 -12.77 -4.52 3.07
CA GLU A 96 -14.04 -3.81 3.18
C GLU A 96 -14.76 -3.70 1.82
N MET A 97 -14.04 -3.31 0.77
CA MET A 97 -14.59 -3.24 -0.59
C MET A 97 -15.06 -4.61 -1.11
N THR A 98 -14.33 -5.69 -0.84
CA THR A 98 -14.79 -7.04 -1.19
C THR A 98 -16.05 -7.41 -0.41
N HIS A 99 -16.13 -7.07 0.87
CA HIS A 99 -17.32 -7.36 1.67
C HIS A 99 -18.56 -6.67 1.11
N GLU A 100 -18.47 -5.38 0.78
CA GLU A 100 -19.54 -4.62 0.16
C GLU A 100 -19.99 -5.26 -1.15
N LYS A 101 -19.05 -5.62 -2.02
CA LYS A 101 -19.33 -6.32 -3.28
C LYS A 101 -20.01 -7.68 -3.05
N MET A 102 -19.55 -8.46 -2.07
CA MET A 102 -20.18 -9.75 -1.75
C MET A 102 -21.61 -9.59 -1.20
N ILE A 103 -21.89 -8.51 -0.46
CA ILE A 103 -23.26 -8.17 -0.03
C ILE A 103 -24.14 -7.90 -1.25
N GLU A 104 -23.66 -7.09 -2.20
CA GLU A 104 -24.37 -6.79 -3.46
C GLU A 104 -24.67 -8.06 -4.28
N GLU A 105 -23.73 -9.02 -4.28
CA GLU A 105 -23.88 -10.33 -4.93
C GLU A 105 -24.77 -11.31 -4.15
N GLY A 106 -25.29 -10.93 -2.97
CA GLY A 106 -26.09 -11.81 -2.10
C GLY A 106 -25.28 -12.90 -1.38
N ARG A 107 -23.95 -12.79 -1.37
CA ARG A 107 -23.00 -13.73 -0.77
C ARG A 107 -22.33 -13.21 0.51
N GLY A 108 -22.72 -12.04 1.02
CA GLY A 108 -22.07 -11.38 2.16
C GLY A 108 -21.87 -12.27 3.41
N GLY A 109 -22.77 -13.22 3.68
CA GLY A 109 -22.61 -14.17 4.79
C GLY A 109 -21.45 -15.16 4.66
N SER A 110 -20.82 -15.25 3.50
CA SER A 110 -19.61 -16.07 3.25
C SER A 110 -18.31 -15.27 3.35
N PHE A 111 -18.39 -13.95 3.58
CA PHE A 111 -17.22 -13.10 3.73
C PHE A 111 -16.42 -13.50 4.97
N ARG A 112 -15.11 -13.70 4.80
CA ARG A 112 -14.20 -14.10 5.87
C ARG A 112 -12.87 -13.39 5.72
N THR A 113 -12.38 -12.86 6.83
CA THR A 113 -11.06 -12.24 6.92
C THR A 113 -10.24 -12.83 8.06
N GLU A 114 -8.92 -12.75 7.90
CA GLU A 114 -7.94 -13.13 8.90
C GLU A 114 -6.86 -12.04 9.01
N ILE A 115 -6.14 -11.99 10.13
CA ILE A 115 -5.02 -11.05 10.31
C ILE A 115 -3.69 -11.78 10.14
N CYS A 116 -2.84 -11.31 9.21
CA CYS A 116 -1.51 -11.87 9.02
C CYS A 116 -0.67 -11.65 10.28
N ARG A 117 -0.16 -12.71 10.90
CA ARG A 117 0.61 -12.62 12.16
C ARG A 117 1.98 -11.95 12.00
N GLU A 118 2.50 -11.92 10.78
CA GLU A 118 3.82 -11.34 10.48
C GLU A 118 3.74 -9.83 10.25
N CYS A 119 2.82 -9.37 9.39
CA CYS A 119 2.76 -7.97 8.98
C CYS A 119 1.49 -7.24 9.42
N THR A 120 0.53 -7.92 10.04
CA THR A 120 -0.79 -7.40 10.49
C THR A 120 -1.75 -6.99 9.38
N ALA A 121 -1.48 -7.35 8.12
CA ALA A 121 -2.41 -7.13 7.01
C ALA A 121 -3.70 -7.94 7.17
N THR A 122 -4.80 -7.39 6.67
CA THR A 122 -6.10 -8.05 6.57
C THR A 122 -6.13 -8.94 5.33
N LEU A 123 -6.32 -10.24 5.53
CA LEU A 123 -6.35 -11.24 4.48
C LEU A 123 -7.79 -11.60 4.20
N ASP A 124 -8.26 -11.34 2.98
CA ASP A 124 -9.52 -11.86 2.50
C ASP A 124 -9.35 -13.34 2.13
N VAL A 125 -10.06 -14.20 2.86
CA VAL A 125 -10.03 -15.66 2.70
C VAL A 125 -11.40 -16.21 2.30
N SER A 126 -12.32 -15.34 1.86
CA SER A 126 -13.73 -15.66 1.61
C SER A 126 -13.88 -16.85 0.66
N ASP A 127 -13.11 -16.88 -0.43
CA ASP A 127 -13.12 -17.94 -1.44
C ASP A 127 -12.06 -19.05 -1.22
N MET A 128 -11.37 -19.06 -0.06
CA MET A 128 -10.36 -20.06 0.29
C MET A 128 -10.94 -21.19 1.15
N PRO A 129 -10.48 -22.45 1.03
CA PRO A 129 -10.88 -23.50 1.96
C PRO A 129 -10.46 -23.15 3.40
N GLU A 130 -11.24 -23.59 4.39
CA GLU A 130 -10.85 -23.44 5.80
C GLU A 130 -9.56 -24.20 6.09
N THR A 131 -8.56 -23.49 6.60
CA THR A 131 -7.27 -24.05 6.97
C THR A 131 -6.68 -23.30 8.15
N PRO A 132 -5.98 -23.99 9.08
CA PRO A 132 -5.26 -23.32 10.16
C PRO A 132 -3.99 -22.60 9.69
N GLN A 133 -3.54 -22.82 8.45
CA GLN A 133 -2.37 -22.14 7.89
C GLN A 133 -2.79 -20.91 7.06
N VAL A 134 -2.73 -19.74 7.68
CA VAL A 134 -3.01 -18.45 7.01
C VAL A 134 -1.80 -17.53 7.17
N TYR A 135 -1.21 -17.12 6.05
CA TYR A 135 -0.05 -16.23 6.03
C TYR A 135 -0.01 -15.43 4.73
N CYS A 136 0.71 -14.31 4.77
CA CYS A 136 0.96 -13.42 3.64
C CYS A 136 2.42 -13.59 3.18
N HIS A 137 2.66 -13.49 1.87
CA HIS A 137 3.99 -13.52 1.26
C HIS A 137 4.50 -12.11 0.96
#